data_AF-A0A1A8UTH4-F1
#
_entry.id   AF-A0A1A8UTH4-F1
#
_cell.length_a   1.000
_cell.length_b   1.000
_cell.length_c   1.000
_cell.angle_alpha   90.00
_cell.angle_beta   90.00
_cell.angle_gamma   90.00
#
_symmetry.space_group_name_H-M   'P 1'
#
loop_
_entity.id
_entity.type
_entity.pdbx_description
1 polymer ?
#
loop_
_entity_poly.entity_id
_entity_poly.type
_entity_poly.pdbx_seq_one_letter_code
_entity_poly.pdbx_strand_id
1 'polypeptide(L)'
;QASMPDDTAAQKVCHLLGINVTDFTRAILSPRIKVGRDFVQKAQTQEQAEFAVEALAKASYERMFRWLVLRINKALDKTKRQGASFIGILDIAGFEIFELNS
;
A
#
# COMPACT_ATOMS: atom_id res chain seq x y z
N GLN A 1 -2.30 -22.01 -11.81
CA GLN A 1 -1.85 -21.48 -10.50
C GLN A 1 -0.65 -20.60 -10.73
N ALA A 2 -0.56 -19.46 -10.06
CA ALA A 2 0.59 -18.56 -10.14
C ALA A 2 1.87 -19.24 -9.60
N SER A 3 3.00 -18.91 -10.21
CA SER A 3 4.33 -19.36 -9.77
C SER A 3 5.31 -18.21 -9.88
N MET A 4 6.41 -18.27 -9.12
CA MET A 4 7.48 -17.27 -9.14
C MET A 4 8.80 -17.99 -9.45
N PRO A 5 9.14 -18.16 -10.75
CA PRO A 5 10.34 -18.88 -11.16
C PRO A 5 11.64 -18.17 -10.79
N ASP A 6 11.64 -16.83 -10.85
CA ASP A 6 12.70 -15.95 -10.34
C ASP A 6 12.14 -15.11 -9.19
N ASP A 7 12.72 -15.25 -8.01
CA ASP A 7 12.33 -14.53 -6.80
C ASP A 7 13.29 -13.39 -6.46
N THR A 8 14.27 -13.07 -7.31
CA THR A 8 15.27 -12.02 -7.06
C THR A 8 14.64 -10.67 -6.73
N ALA A 9 13.57 -10.28 -7.44
CA ALA A 9 12.85 -9.04 -7.17
C ALA A 9 12.13 -9.08 -5.81
N ALA A 10 11.50 -10.21 -5.49
CA ALA A 10 10.84 -10.42 -4.20
C ALA A 10 11.85 -10.39 -3.03
N GLN A 11 13.04 -10.98 -3.20
CA GLN A 11 14.11 -10.93 -2.20
C GLN A 11 14.53 -9.48 -1.91
N LYS A 12 14.77 -8.68 -2.96
CA LYS A 12 15.13 -7.26 -2.82
C LYS A 12 14.05 -6.46 -2.10
N VAL A 13 12.78 -6.60 -2.51
CA VAL A 13 11.69 -5.85 -1.87
C VAL A 13 11.46 -6.29 -0.43
N CYS A 14 11.55 -7.60 -0.15
CA CYS A 14 11.40 -8.14 1.19
C CYS A 14 12.54 -7.68 2.12
N HIS A 15 13.77 -7.58 1.60
CA HIS A 15 14.89 -7.01 2.32
C HIS A 15 14.64 -5.55 2.71
N LEU A 16 14.19 -4.71 1.77
CA LEU A 16 13.87 -3.30 2.02
C LEU A 16 12.72 -3.12 3.02
N LEU A 17 11.71 -4.00 2.97
CA LEU A 17 10.55 -3.98 3.86
C LEU A 17 10.78 -4.69 5.20
N GLY A 18 11.93 -5.35 5.38
CA GLY A 18 12.26 -6.10 6.59
C GLY A 18 11.35 -7.32 6.83
N ILE A 19 10.87 -7.97 5.77
CA ILE A 19 9.98 -9.14 5.84
C ILE A 19 10.66 -10.40 5.28
N ASN A 20 10.18 -11.58 5.69
CA ASN A 20 10.68 -12.85 5.19
C ASN A 20 10.15 -13.13 3.76
N VAL A 21 11.04 -13.42 2.82
CA VAL A 21 10.68 -13.65 1.41
C VAL A 21 9.80 -14.90 1.23
N THR A 22 10.05 -15.97 1.97
CA THR A 22 9.26 -17.21 1.88
C THR A 22 7.84 -17.00 2.34
N ASP A 23 7.64 -16.26 3.44
CA ASP A 23 6.32 -15.93 3.95
C ASP A 23 5.58 -14.94 3.05
N PHE A 24 6.28 -13.94 2.51
CA PHE A 24 5.73 -13.01 1.52
C PHE A 24 5.25 -13.75 0.27
N THR A 25 6.10 -14.59 -0.33
CA THR A 25 5.76 -15.37 -1.51
C THR A 25 4.59 -16.32 -1.24
N ARG A 26 4.55 -16.97 -0.07
CA ARG A 26 3.41 -17.81 0.33
C ARG A 26 2.12 -16.99 0.46
N ALA A 27 2.19 -15.80 1.04
CA ALA A 27 1.04 -14.93 1.22
C ALA A 27 0.47 -14.41 -0.11
N ILE A 28 1.32 -14.16 -1.11
CA ILE A 28 0.90 -13.74 -2.46
C ILE A 28 0.35 -14.92 -3.27
N LEU A 29 1.06 -16.06 -3.32
CA LEU A 29 0.70 -17.18 -4.21
C LEU A 29 -0.38 -18.11 -3.61
N SER A 30 -0.44 -18.20 -2.28
CA SER A 30 -1.30 -19.12 -1.54
C SER A 30 -1.81 -18.50 -0.22
N PRO A 31 -2.53 -17.36 -0.28
CA PRO A 31 -3.02 -16.68 0.91
C PRO A 31 -3.87 -17.60 1.77
N ARG A 32 -3.72 -17.43 3.09
CA ARG A 32 -4.52 -18.12 4.10
C ARG A 32 -5.79 -17.30 4.37
N ILE A 33 -6.94 -17.84 4.00
CA ILE A 33 -8.23 -17.18 4.10
C ILE A 33 -9.00 -17.81 5.26
N LYS A 34 -9.55 -16.96 6.15
CA LYS A 34 -10.44 -17.43 7.22
C LYS A 34 -11.84 -17.64 6.67
N VAL A 35 -12.39 -18.84 6.83
CA VAL A 35 -13.75 -19.20 6.40
C VAL A 35 -14.48 -19.79 7.60
N GLY A 36 -15.42 -19.04 8.17
CA GLY A 36 -16.07 -19.41 9.42
C GLY A 36 -15.07 -19.54 10.58
N ARG A 37 -14.92 -20.75 11.12
CA ARG A 37 -13.97 -21.08 12.19
C ARG A 37 -12.62 -21.61 11.68
N ASP A 38 -12.52 -21.92 10.39
CA ASP A 38 -11.35 -22.58 9.81
C ASP A 38 -10.50 -21.64 8.95
N PHE A 39 -9.29 -22.10 8.61
CA PHE A 39 -8.40 -21.42 7.68
C PHE A 39 -8.13 -22.32 6.47
N VAL A 40 -8.32 -21.78 5.28
CA VAL A 40 -8.09 -22.46 4.01
C VAL A 40 -6.96 -21.75 3.26
N GLN A 41 -6.01 -22.52 2.73
CA GLN A 41 -5.04 -21.98 1.77
C GLN A 41 -5.62 -22.09 0.36
N LYS A 42 -5.63 -20.97 -0.37
CA LYS A 42 -6.15 -20.92 -1.73
C LYS A 42 -5.06 -20.47 -2.69
N ALA A 43 -4.69 -21.36 -3.61
CA ALA A 43 -3.81 -21.02 -4.73
C ALA A 43 -4.41 -19.88 -5.57
N GLN A 44 -3.60 -18.87 -5.90
CA GLN A 44 -4.02 -17.77 -6.78
C GLN A 44 -3.77 -18.10 -8.26
N THR A 45 -4.53 -17.46 -9.15
CA THR A 45 -4.17 -17.31 -10.57
C THR A 45 -3.10 -16.23 -10.74
N GLN A 46 -2.47 -16.17 -11.91
CA GLN A 46 -1.48 -15.13 -12.21
C GLN A 46 -2.09 -13.72 -12.07
N GLU A 47 -3.24 -13.50 -12.70
CA GLU A 47 -3.97 -12.22 -12.65
C GLU A 47 -4.30 -11.80 -11.20
N GLN A 48 -4.73 -12.74 -10.35
CA GLN A 48 -5.01 -12.45 -8.94
C GLN A 48 -3.75 -12.04 -8.17
N ALA A 49 -2.61 -12.71 -8.43
CA ALA A 49 -1.35 -12.39 -7.79
C ALA A 49 -0.80 -11.03 -8.25
N GLU A 50 -0.88 -10.74 -9.55
CA GLU A 50 -0.49 -9.45 -10.13
C GLU A 50 -1.34 -8.30 -9.54
N PHE A 51 -2.66 -8.46 -9.55
CA PHE A 51 -3.57 -7.49 -8.94
C PHE A 51 -3.29 -7.26 -7.45
N ALA A 52 -2.98 -8.32 -6.69
CA ALA A 52 -2.62 -8.20 -5.29
C ALA A 52 -1.33 -7.41 -5.07
N VAL A 53 -0.31 -7.61 -5.92
CA VAL A 53 0.95 -6.85 -5.86
C VAL A 53 0.73 -5.38 -6.22
N GLU A 54 -0.04 -5.09 -7.26
CA GLU A 54 -0.40 -3.72 -7.63
C GLU A 54 -1.18 -2.99 -6.52
N ALA A 55 -2.16 -3.67 -5.93
CA ALA A 55 -2.93 -3.14 -4.82
C ALA A 55 -2.03 -2.87 -3.61
N LEU A 56 -1.10 -3.78 -3.30
CA LEU A 56 -0.13 -3.60 -2.22
C LEU A 56 0.79 -2.41 -2.48
N ALA A 57 1.25 -2.22 -3.72
CA ALA A 57 2.09 -1.09 -4.10
C ALA A 57 1.35 0.24 -3.93
N LYS A 58 0.13 0.35 -4.48
CA LYS A 58 -0.75 1.52 -4.32
C LYS A 58 -1.00 1.85 -2.85
N ALA A 59 -1.38 0.85 -2.06
CA ALA A 59 -1.67 1.04 -0.64
C ALA A 59 -0.43 1.35 0.21
N SER A 60 0.76 0.89 -0.19
CA SER A 60 2.02 1.25 0.45
C SER A 60 2.38 2.71 0.21
N TYR A 61 2.25 3.18 -1.03
CA TYR A 61 2.50 4.57 -1.39
C TYR A 61 1.52 5.52 -0.69
N GLU A 62 0.22 5.20 -0.69
CA GLU A 62 -0.80 5.98 0.01
C GLU A 62 -0.47 6.14 1.51
N ARG A 63 -0.09 5.03 2.18
CA ARG A 63 0.28 5.06 3.60
C ARG A 63 1.54 5.88 3.86
N MET A 64 2.54 5.79 2.98
CA MET A 64 3.75 6.62 3.05
C MET A 64 3.41 8.10 2.92
N PHE A 65 2.58 8.47 1.94
CA PHE A 65 2.14 9.85 1.74
C PHE A 65 1.37 10.38 2.96
N ARG A 66 0.42 9.59 3.48
CA ARG A 66 -0.31 9.94 4.71
C ARG A 66 0.63 10.10 5.90
N TRP A 67 1.62 9.23 6.05
CA TRP A 67 2.63 9.36 7.10
C TRP A 67 3.45 10.64 6.97
N LEU A 68 3.85 11.01 5.74
CA LEU A 68 4.55 12.27 5.48
C LEU A 68 3.72 13.48 5.91
N VAL A 69 2.44 13.56 5.52
CA VAL A 69 1.53 14.63 5.93
C VAL A 69 1.41 14.71 7.46
N LEU A 70 1.24 13.57 8.13
CA LEU A 70 1.18 13.51 9.60
C LEU A 70 2.47 14.03 10.25
N ARG A 71 3.64 13.71 9.68
CA ARG A 71 4.94 14.19 10.17
C ARG A 71 5.10 15.69 10.01
N ILE A 72 4.68 16.24 8.86
CA ILE A 72 4.67 17.69 8.60
C ILE A 72 3.76 18.40 9.59
N ASN A 73 2.52 17.93 9.76
CA ASN A 73 1.56 18.51 10.70
C ASN A 73 2.11 18.51 12.13
N LYS A 74 2.72 17.41 12.58
CA LYS A 74 3.34 17.34 13.92
C LYS A 74 4.51 18.32 14.09
N ALA A 75 5.24 18.62 13.03
CA ALA A 75 6.35 19.57 13.06
C ALA A 75 5.87 21.03 13.09
N LEU A 76 4.73 21.32 12.47
CA LEU A 76 4.12 22.66 12.40
C LEU A 76 3.26 22.99 13.63
N ASP A 77 2.58 22.01 14.22
CA ASP A 77 1.69 22.17 15.39
C ASP A 77 2.46 22.24 16.73
N LYS A 78 3.59 22.95 16.77
CA LYS A 78 4.43 23.07 17.99
C LYS A 78 3.83 24.02 19.04
N THR A 79 2.82 24.81 18.68
CA THR A 79 2.18 25.78 19.57
C THR A 79 0.73 25.37 19.84
N LYS A 80 0.49 24.64 20.94
CA LYS A 80 -0.84 24.18 21.36
C LYS A 80 -1.85 25.29 21.70
N ARG A 81 -1.50 26.57 21.53
CA ARG A 81 -2.47 27.66 21.68
C ARG A 81 -3.29 27.70 20.40
N GLN A 82 -4.52 27.19 20.45
CA GLN A 82 -5.52 27.47 19.42
C GLN A 82 -5.66 29.00 19.35
N GLY A 83 -5.12 29.60 18.29
CA GLY A 83 -5.35 31.00 17.99
C GLY A 83 -6.85 31.25 17.89
N ALA A 84 -7.30 32.46 18.24
CA ALA A 84 -8.72 32.82 18.17
C ALA A 84 -9.28 32.80 16.73
N SER A 85 -8.42 32.72 15.71
CA SER A 85 -8.76 32.72 14.28
C SER A 85 -7.78 31.86 13.47
N PHE A 86 -8.19 31.44 12.28
CA PHE A 86 -7.33 30.75 11.30
C PHE A 86 -7.63 31.24 9.87
N ILE A 87 -6.65 31.07 8.96
CA ILE A 87 -6.79 31.35 7.52
C ILE A 87 -6.57 30.01 6.77
N GLY A 88 -7.57 29.59 6.00
CA GLY A 88 -7.47 28.40 5.15
C GLY A 88 -7.03 28.79 3.73
N ILE A 89 -6.13 28.00 3.15
CA ILE A 89 -5.69 28.12 1.75
C ILE A 89 -6.07 26.79 1.06
N LEU A 90 -6.79 26.86 -0.06
CA LEU A 90 -7.24 25.70 -0.82
C LEU A 90 -6.45 25.60 -2.12
N ASP A 91 -5.85 24.44 -2.35
CA ASP A 91 -5.19 24.07 -3.60
C ASP A 91 -5.72 22.69 -4.02
N ILE A 92 -6.32 22.62 -5.20
CA ILE A 92 -6.94 21.41 -5.76
C ILE A 92 -6.42 21.18 -7.17
N ALA A 93 -6.32 19.91 -7.57
CA ALA A 93 -5.94 19.56 -8.92
C ALA A 93 -6.88 20.24 -9.95
N GLY A 94 -6.30 20.72 -11.04
CA GLY A 94 -7.02 21.37 -12.12
C GLY A 94 -7.83 20.39 -12.98
N PHE A 95 -8.56 20.93 -13.96
CA PHE A 95 -9.30 20.13 -14.91
C PHE A 95 -8.36 19.54 -15.97
N GLU A 96 -8.41 18.23 -16.18
CA GLU A 96 -7.61 17.49 -17.16
C GLU A 96 -8.53 16.60 -18.01
N ILE A 97 -8.27 16.51 -19.31
CA ILE A 97 -8.98 15.59 -20.24
C ILE A 97 -7.95 14.63 -20.83
N PHE A 98 -8.15 13.34 -20.57
CA PHE A 98 -7.32 12.26 -21.13
C PHE A 98 -8.10 11.45 -22.17
N GLU A 99 -7.37 10.72 -23.04
CA GLU A 99 -7.98 9.77 -23.98
C GLU A 99 -8.76 8.66 -23.25
N LEU A 100 -8.23 8.20 -22.12
CA LEU A 100 -8.91 7.32 -21.17
C LEU A 100 -9.02 8.02 -19.82
N ASN A 101 -10.25 8.34 -19.41
CA ASN A 101 -10.56 8.76 -18.06
C ASN A 101 -10.97 7.51 -17.29
N SER A 102 -10.11 7.04 -16.38
CA SER A 102 -10.36 5.86 -15.54
C SER A 102 -11.29 6.14 -14.38
#